data_AF-A0A841JZT4-F1
#
_entry.id   AF-A0A841JZT4-F1
#
_cell.length_a   1.000
_cell.length_b   1.000
_cell.length_c   1.000
_cell.angle_alpha   90.00
_cell.angle_beta   90.00
_cell.angle_gamma   90.00
#
_symmetry.space_group_name_H-M   'P 1'
#
loop_
_entity.id
_entity.type
_entity.pdbx_description
1 polymer ?
#
loop_
_entity_poly.entity_id
_entity_poly.type
_entity_poly.pdbx_seq_one_letter_code
_entity_poly.pdbx_strand_id
1 'polypeptide(L)'
;MTEFNNMTLVAAVEVIAEFKSHGDMSVLEVQWGFAGNSTSKAARVASWAQRATMPHAPQVMTENGLMNLGRAFVETAIKAPPGVGDSGAWKKFVAGLRFDGFELVEMEVPPPSNTPWQSPRTIVTLTRMLPADIPGLNFREAESEVTALLIQSGFTVARGHLERAVSSFQRGEWSSANGELRNFYESYLNEVAVHLGCDSQQDSKAKRDFLGRLQPPFLLTEYNEWNESNQKPQFAQGLMSRMHPHGGHPGLSEEEDATFRIQITLVTARLFLRRYRQRIKEVTA
;
A
#
# COMPACT_ATOMS: atom_id res chain seq x y z
N MET A 1 6.43 -13.76 4.35
CA MET A 1 6.64 -12.70 3.36
C MET A 1 7.64 -11.70 3.94
N THR A 2 8.50 -11.11 3.11
CA THR A 2 9.46 -10.10 3.57
C THR A 2 8.71 -8.82 4.00
N GLU A 3 9.24 -8.10 4.99
CA GLU A 3 8.69 -6.82 5.46
C GLU A 3 8.63 -5.78 4.32
N PHE A 4 9.65 -5.81 3.45
CA PHE A 4 9.78 -4.92 2.30
C PHE A 4 9.59 -5.63 0.95
N ASN A 5 9.01 -4.97 -0.06
CA ASN A 5 8.94 -5.53 -1.42
C ASN A 5 10.33 -5.47 -2.11
N ASN A 6 10.48 -6.26 -3.18
CA ASN A 6 11.74 -6.34 -3.92
C ASN A 6 12.15 -4.99 -4.54
N MET A 7 11.20 -4.20 -5.04
CA MET A 7 11.47 -2.85 -5.57
C MET A 7 12.05 -1.93 -4.50
N THR A 8 11.47 -1.93 -3.29
CA THR A 8 11.89 -1.16 -2.12
C THR A 8 13.29 -1.57 -1.68
N LEU A 9 13.55 -2.88 -1.61
CA LEU A 9 14.85 -3.41 -1.25
C LEU A 9 15.92 -3.10 -2.30
N VAL A 10 15.61 -3.24 -3.59
CA VAL A 10 16.52 -2.86 -4.67
C VAL A 10 16.81 -1.36 -4.62
N ALA A 11 15.78 -0.53 -4.50
CA ALA A 11 15.91 0.92 -4.45
C ALA A 11 16.68 1.40 -3.21
N ALA A 12 16.48 0.77 -2.05
CA ALA A 12 17.26 1.05 -0.84
C ALA A 12 18.77 0.83 -1.09
N VAL A 13 19.11 -0.28 -1.74
CA VAL A 13 20.51 -0.59 -2.06
C VAL A 13 21.07 0.33 -3.14
N GLU A 14 20.28 0.71 -4.15
CA GLU A 14 20.64 1.73 -5.15
C GLU A 14 20.96 3.07 -4.46
N VAL A 15 20.11 3.51 -3.53
CA VAL A 15 20.32 4.72 -2.72
C VAL A 15 21.63 4.62 -1.93
N ILE A 16 21.90 3.50 -1.24
CA ILE A 16 23.17 3.30 -0.52
C ILE A 16 24.37 3.46 -1.46
N ALA A 17 24.30 2.88 -2.65
CA ALA A 17 25.39 2.94 -3.62
C ALA A 17 25.66 4.37 -4.15
N GLU A 18 24.69 5.28 -4.09
CA GLU A 18 24.88 6.67 -4.50
C GLU A 18 25.77 7.46 -3.54
N PHE A 19 25.70 7.22 -2.22
CA PHE A 19 26.47 7.98 -1.23
C PHE A 19 27.54 7.20 -0.47
N LYS A 20 27.62 5.87 -0.59
CA LYS A 20 28.70 5.06 -0.01
C LYS A 20 29.79 4.79 -1.04
N SER A 21 31.06 4.85 -0.62
CA SER A 21 32.19 4.43 -1.44
C SER A 21 32.28 2.90 -1.54
N HIS A 22 33.15 2.39 -2.42
CA HIS A 22 33.46 0.95 -2.45
C HIS A 22 34.01 0.45 -1.10
N GLY A 23 34.81 1.26 -0.42
CA GLY A 23 35.33 0.93 0.91
C GLY A 23 34.19 0.80 1.93
N ASP A 24 33.31 1.80 1.99
CA ASP A 24 32.19 1.81 2.93
C ASP A 24 31.25 0.61 2.72
N MET A 25 30.96 0.28 1.46
CA MET A 25 30.13 -0.88 1.16
C MET A 25 30.81 -2.20 1.59
N SER A 26 32.13 -2.31 1.45
CA SER A 26 32.86 -3.48 1.94
C SER A 26 32.92 -3.56 3.46
N VAL A 27 32.92 -2.43 4.16
CA VAL A 27 32.78 -2.42 5.61
C VAL A 27 31.41 -2.94 6.03
N LEU A 28 30.33 -2.55 5.34
CA LEU A 28 28.98 -3.07 5.60
C LEU A 28 28.89 -4.58 5.37
N GLU A 29 29.48 -5.10 4.29
CA GLU A 29 29.59 -6.54 4.00
C GLU A 29 30.22 -7.31 5.19
N VAL A 30 31.36 -6.83 5.68
CA VAL A 30 32.05 -7.43 6.83
C VAL A 30 31.21 -7.32 8.11
N GLN A 31 30.66 -6.14 8.37
CA GLN A 31 29.84 -5.88 9.56
C GLN A 31 28.60 -6.78 9.61
N TRP A 32 27.99 -7.05 8.47
CA TRP A 32 26.79 -7.87 8.34
C TRP A 32 27.08 -9.34 8.04
N GLY A 33 28.36 -9.74 8.06
CA GLY A 33 28.77 -11.14 8.00
C GLY A 33 28.57 -11.80 6.64
N PHE A 34 28.61 -11.05 5.53
CA PHE A 34 28.55 -11.62 4.19
C PHE A 34 29.66 -11.09 3.28
N ALA A 35 30.22 -11.97 2.44
CA ALA A 35 31.28 -11.58 1.51
C ALA A 35 30.73 -10.89 0.26
N GLY A 36 31.26 -9.69 -0.03
CA GLY A 36 31.14 -9.05 -1.33
C GLY A 36 32.00 -9.76 -2.36
N ASN A 37 31.41 -10.17 -3.48
CA ASN A 37 32.10 -10.83 -4.59
C ASN A 37 32.22 -9.95 -5.83
N SER A 38 32.04 -8.63 -5.68
CA SER A 38 31.97 -7.69 -6.80
C SER A 38 32.89 -6.49 -6.61
N THR A 39 33.56 -6.13 -7.72
CA THR A 39 34.42 -4.96 -7.86
C THR A 39 33.68 -3.70 -8.33
N SER A 40 32.43 -3.81 -8.82
CA SER A 40 31.61 -2.66 -9.24
C SER A 40 30.43 -2.42 -8.29
N LYS A 41 30.03 -1.14 -8.13
CA LYS A 41 28.86 -0.77 -7.33
C LYS A 41 27.59 -1.43 -7.87
N ALA A 42 27.39 -1.42 -9.19
CA ALA A 42 26.23 -2.03 -9.82
C ALA A 42 26.11 -3.53 -9.51
N ALA A 43 27.21 -4.29 -9.59
CA ALA A 43 27.16 -5.71 -9.27
C ALA A 43 27.04 -5.97 -7.75
N ARG A 44 27.49 -5.05 -6.89
CA ARG A 44 27.16 -5.11 -5.45
C ARG A 44 25.68 -4.85 -5.21
N VAL A 45 25.08 -3.86 -5.87
CA VAL A 45 23.64 -3.57 -5.79
C VAL A 45 22.83 -4.81 -6.12
N ALA A 46 23.13 -5.45 -7.25
CA ALA A 46 22.46 -6.69 -7.64
C ALA A 46 22.64 -7.82 -6.62
N SER A 47 23.88 -8.04 -6.14
CA SER A 47 24.18 -9.10 -5.16
C SER A 47 23.49 -8.87 -3.81
N TRP A 48 23.51 -7.64 -3.30
CA TRP A 48 22.92 -7.25 -2.03
C TRP A 48 21.39 -7.33 -2.09
N ALA A 49 20.80 -6.79 -3.15
CA ALA A 49 19.35 -6.88 -3.38
C ALA A 49 18.90 -8.34 -3.49
N GLN A 50 19.64 -9.17 -4.25
CA GLN A 50 19.33 -10.60 -4.36
C GLN A 50 19.29 -11.26 -2.98
N ARG A 51 20.31 -11.05 -2.13
CA ARG A 51 20.36 -11.61 -0.76
C ARG A 51 19.21 -11.12 0.12
N ALA A 52 18.87 -9.83 0.05
CA ALA A 52 17.75 -9.28 0.82
C ALA A 52 16.38 -9.80 0.38
N THR A 53 16.25 -10.24 -0.88
CA THR A 53 14.99 -10.78 -1.45
C THR A 53 14.86 -12.30 -1.35
N MET A 54 15.89 -13.01 -0.85
CA MET A 54 15.82 -14.47 -0.69
C MET A 54 14.76 -14.89 0.35
N PRO A 55 14.06 -16.02 0.14
CA PRO A 55 13.31 -16.67 1.21
C PRO A 55 14.25 -16.93 2.40
N HIS A 56 13.89 -16.43 3.58
CA HIS A 56 14.76 -16.44 4.77
C HIS A 56 16.04 -15.62 4.61
N ALA A 57 15.93 -14.40 4.08
CA ALA A 57 17.01 -13.42 4.08
C ALA A 57 17.71 -13.36 5.46
N PRO A 58 19.05 -13.25 5.49
CA PRO A 58 19.81 -13.37 6.72
C PRO A 58 19.48 -12.27 7.72
N GLN A 59 19.64 -12.56 9.01
CA GLN A 59 19.62 -11.54 10.05
C GLN A 59 21.03 -10.99 10.27
N VAL A 60 21.12 -9.69 10.51
CA VAL A 60 22.37 -8.97 10.66
C VAL A 60 22.32 -8.08 11.89
N MET A 61 23.48 -7.91 12.53
CA MET A 61 23.62 -7.03 13.69
C MET A 61 23.82 -5.59 13.22
N THR A 62 23.04 -4.66 13.76
CA THR A 62 23.15 -3.22 13.51
C THR A 62 23.27 -2.46 14.83
N GLU A 63 23.44 -1.14 14.75
CA GLU A 63 23.39 -0.25 15.92
C GLU A 63 22.05 -0.35 16.68
N ASN A 64 20.97 -0.74 15.98
CA ASN A 64 19.63 -0.92 16.53
C ASN A 64 19.35 -2.38 16.93
N GLY A 65 20.37 -3.25 16.92
CA GLY A 65 20.25 -4.67 17.26
C GLY A 65 20.11 -5.60 16.06
N LEU A 66 19.66 -6.83 16.33
CA LEU A 66 19.51 -7.90 15.35
C LEU A 66 18.24 -7.70 14.52
N MET A 67 18.38 -7.60 13.19
CA MET A 67 17.25 -7.40 12.27
C MET A 67 17.45 -8.13 10.95
N ASN A 68 16.38 -8.26 10.14
CA ASN A 68 16.49 -8.80 8.79
C ASN A 68 17.37 -7.91 7.91
N LEU A 69 18.18 -8.51 7.03
CA LEU A 69 19.08 -7.78 6.13
C LEU A 69 18.36 -6.71 5.29
N GLY A 70 17.15 -7.01 4.82
CA GLY A 70 16.34 -6.04 4.08
C GLY A 70 16.03 -4.78 4.90
N ARG A 71 15.68 -4.94 6.19
CA ARG A 71 15.47 -3.83 7.12
C ARG A 71 16.76 -3.03 7.35
N ALA A 72 17.89 -3.71 7.49
CA ALA A 72 19.19 -3.06 7.66
C ALA A 72 19.56 -2.19 6.44
N PHE A 73 19.27 -2.65 5.22
CA PHE A 73 19.45 -1.82 4.02
C PHE A 73 18.52 -0.61 4.03
N VAL A 74 17.23 -0.78 4.35
CA VAL A 74 16.29 0.34 4.46
C VAL A 74 16.78 1.37 5.48
N GLU A 75 17.16 0.95 6.70
CA GLU A 75 17.65 1.85 7.74
C GLU A 75 19.00 2.49 7.42
N THR A 76 19.79 1.88 6.54
CA THR A 76 21.02 2.51 6.03
C THR A 76 20.69 3.52 4.94
N ALA A 77 19.73 3.22 4.06
CA ALA A 77 19.31 4.09 2.97
C ALA A 77 18.66 5.39 3.48
N ILE A 78 17.85 5.35 4.54
CA ILE A 78 17.24 6.57 5.11
C ILE A 78 18.27 7.56 5.68
N LYS A 79 19.51 7.12 5.94
CA LYS A 79 20.63 7.97 6.36
C LYS A 79 21.32 8.67 5.18
N ALA A 80 20.76 8.60 3.97
CA ALA A 80 21.32 9.27 2.81
C ALA A 80 21.45 10.78 3.04
N PRO A 81 22.55 11.41 2.60
CA PRO A 81 22.71 12.86 2.73
C PRO A 81 21.71 13.61 1.83
N PRO A 82 21.36 14.87 2.14
CA PRO A 82 20.37 15.64 1.39
C PRO A 82 20.61 15.69 -0.12
N GLY A 83 21.87 15.66 -0.56
CA GLY A 83 22.23 15.65 -1.99
C GLY A 83 21.80 14.41 -2.77
N VAL A 84 21.34 13.35 -2.10
CA VAL A 84 20.77 12.15 -2.73
C VAL A 84 19.26 12.26 -2.94
N GLY A 85 18.58 13.17 -2.23
CA GLY A 85 17.11 13.27 -2.19
C GLY A 85 16.43 13.52 -3.53
N ASP A 86 17.15 14.05 -4.53
CA ASP A 86 16.60 14.31 -5.86
C ASP A 86 16.81 13.16 -6.86
N SER A 87 17.56 12.13 -6.49
CA SER A 87 17.94 11.04 -7.38
C SER A 87 16.73 10.16 -7.76
N GLY A 88 16.86 9.47 -8.90
CA GLY A 88 15.85 8.50 -9.34
C GLY A 88 15.73 7.32 -8.36
N ALA A 89 16.85 6.88 -7.77
CA ALA A 89 16.87 5.82 -6.77
C ALA A 89 16.13 6.23 -5.50
N TRP A 90 16.32 7.47 -5.03
CA TRP A 90 15.64 7.99 -3.85
C TRP A 90 14.12 8.06 -4.06
N LYS A 91 13.66 8.61 -5.19
CA LYS A 91 12.23 8.70 -5.52
C LYS A 91 11.57 7.31 -5.55
N LYS A 92 12.25 6.33 -6.16
CA LYS A 92 11.81 4.94 -6.21
C LYS A 92 11.79 4.29 -4.81
N PHE A 93 12.79 4.59 -3.98
CA PHE A 93 12.88 4.08 -2.61
C PHE A 93 11.74 4.61 -1.73
N VAL A 94 11.48 5.92 -1.76
CA VAL A 94 10.37 6.54 -1.02
C VAL A 94 9.02 6.00 -1.48
N ALA A 95 8.79 5.89 -2.80
CA ALA A 95 7.57 5.29 -3.34
C ALA A 95 7.41 3.84 -2.87
N GLY A 96 8.50 3.05 -2.91
CA GLY A 96 8.55 1.70 -2.38
C GLY A 96 8.11 1.62 -0.91
N LEU A 97 8.72 2.41 -0.02
CA LEU A 97 8.37 2.42 1.40
C LEU A 97 6.88 2.69 1.64
N ARG A 98 6.27 3.58 0.86
CA ARG A 98 4.83 3.86 0.95
C ARG A 98 3.98 2.63 0.59
N PHE A 99 4.38 1.86 -0.44
CA PHE A 99 3.75 0.56 -0.74
C PHE A 99 3.91 -0.48 0.35
N ASP A 100 4.96 -0.36 1.14
CA ASP A 100 5.24 -1.19 2.29
C ASP A 100 4.48 -0.72 3.54
N GLY A 101 3.74 0.39 3.44
CA GLY A 101 3.00 0.99 4.55
C GLY A 101 3.89 1.80 5.50
N PHE A 102 5.00 2.34 4.99
CA PHE A 102 5.93 3.17 5.74
C PHE A 102 6.10 4.56 5.13
N GLU A 103 6.39 5.53 5.99
CA GLU A 103 6.78 6.89 5.64
C GLU A 103 8.10 7.26 6.30
N LEU A 104 8.78 8.23 5.70
CA LEU A 104 9.95 8.87 6.30
C LEU A 104 9.48 10.09 7.08
N VAL A 105 9.79 10.11 8.38
CA VAL A 105 9.49 11.23 9.26
C VAL A 105 10.81 11.89 9.65
N GLU A 106 10.94 13.17 9.33
CA GLU A 106 12.02 14.01 9.82
C GLU A 106 11.69 14.48 11.24
N MET A 107 12.58 14.18 12.17
CA MET A 107 12.45 14.58 13.57
C MET A 107 13.63 15.46 13.95
N GLU A 108 13.35 16.65 14.48
CA GLU A 108 14.36 17.48 15.13
C GLU A 108 14.65 16.94 16.52
N VAL A 109 15.87 16.45 16.73
CA VAL A 109 16.36 16.06 18.04
C VAL A 109 17.03 17.28 18.67
N PRO A 110 16.50 17.81 19.78
CA PRO A 110 17.13 18.91 20.48
C PRO A 110 18.50 18.49 21.02
N PRO A 111 19.45 19.43 21.15
CA PRO A 111 20.76 19.13 21.71
C PRO A 111 20.61 18.56 23.13
N PRO A 112 21.48 17.60 23.52
CA PRO A 112 21.41 17.02 24.85
C PRO A 112 21.67 18.11 25.90
N SER A 113 21.05 17.98 27.08
CA SER A 113 21.06 19.00 28.13
C SER A 113 22.45 19.41 28.61
N ASN A 114 23.44 18.56 28.41
CA ASN A 114 24.84 18.80 28.73
C ASN A 114 25.61 19.59 27.65
N THR A 115 25.04 19.79 26.46
CA THR A 115 25.64 20.57 25.36
C THR A 115 24.60 21.42 24.61
N PRO A 116 23.92 22.36 25.29
CA PRO A 116 22.83 23.17 24.72
C PRO A 116 23.24 24.11 23.58
N TRP A 117 24.55 24.28 23.35
CA TRP A 117 25.10 25.09 22.26
C TRP A 117 25.18 24.36 20.91
N GLN A 118 24.93 23.04 20.89
CA GLN A 118 24.86 22.30 19.62
C GLN A 118 23.55 22.64 18.89
N SER A 119 23.61 22.77 17.57
CA SER A 119 22.41 22.89 16.76
C SER A 119 21.55 21.61 16.87
N PRO A 120 20.21 21.72 16.81
CA PRO A 120 19.33 20.57 16.68
C PRO A 120 19.77 19.70 15.50
N ARG A 121 19.68 18.38 15.67
CA ARG A 121 19.98 17.43 14.59
C ARG A 121 18.68 16.91 14.02
N THR A 122 18.49 17.03 12.71
CA THR A 122 17.40 16.35 12.02
C THR A 122 17.79 14.89 11.80
N ILE A 123 17.00 13.97 12.33
CA ILE A 123 17.10 12.54 12.02
C ILE A 123 15.91 12.13 11.17
N VAL A 124 16.15 11.25 10.20
CA VAL A 124 15.08 10.62 9.43
C VAL A 124 14.77 9.27 10.06
N THR A 125 13.52 9.08 10.46
CA THR A 125 13.03 7.81 11.02
C THR A 125 12.01 7.17 10.09
N LEU A 126 11.98 5.85 10.07
CA LEU A 126 10.98 5.09 9.35
C LEU A 126 9.79 4.82 10.27
N THR A 127 8.64 5.41 9.94
CA THR A 127 7.39 5.25 10.70
C THR A 127 6.41 4.41 9.90
N ARG A 128 5.71 3.49 10.56
CA ARG A 128 4.65 2.73 9.93
C ARG A 128 3.37 3.56 9.90
N MET A 129 2.76 3.70 8.73
CA MET A 129 1.54 4.49 8.53
C MET A 129 0.33 3.90 9.28
N LEU A 130 0.29 2.58 9.42
CA LEU A 130 -0.78 1.85 10.10
C LEU A 130 -0.21 0.80 11.08
N PRO A 131 -0.90 0.48 12.19
CA PRO A 131 -0.47 -0.53 13.15
C PRO A 131 -0.12 -1.87 12.47
N ALA A 132 0.99 -2.50 12.86
CA ALA A 132 1.48 -3.76 12.30
C ALA A 132 0.70 -4.99 12.77
N ASP A 133 0.15 -4.91 13.98
CA ASP A 133 -0.38 -6.09 14.67
C ASP A 133 -1.88 -6.31 14.42
N ILE A 134 -2.49 -5.50 13.56
CA ILE A 134 -3.91 -5.60 13.21
C ILE A 134 -4.02 -6.23 11.81
N PRO A 135 -4.51 -7.48 11.70
CA PRO A 135 -4.65 -8.17 10.42
C PRO A 135 -5.51 -7.39 9.43
N GLY A 136 -5.06 -7.29 8.18
CA GLY A 136 -5.81 -6.62 7.12
C GLY A 136 -5.70 -5.09 7.08
N LEU A 137 -4.90 -4.48 7.95
CA LEU A 137 -4.46 -3.08 7.80
C LEU A 137 -3.18 -2.95 6.97
N ASN A 138 -2.47 -4.05 6.72
CA ASN A 138 -1.39 -4.06 5.75
C ASN A 138 -1.98 -3.93 4.34
N PHE A 139 -1.57 -2.88 3.62
CA PHE A 139 -2.06 -2.57 2.28
C PHE A 139 -1.99 -3.77 1.31
N ARG A 140 -0.89 -4.51 1.34
CA ARG A 140 -0.69 -5.67 0.47
C ARG A 140 -1.51 -6.87 0.85
N GLU A 141 -1.67 -7.11 2.15
CA GLU A 141 -2.52 -8.21 2.62
C GLU A 141 -3.96 -7.93 2.22
N ALA A 142 -4.41 -6.68 2.37
CA ALA A 142 -5.73 -6.26 1.94
C ALA A 142 -5.91 -6.37 0.42
N GLU A 143 -4.97 -5.87 -0.39
CA GLU A 143 -5.00 -6.00 -1.86
C GLU A 143 -4.99 -7.47 -2.30
N SER A 144 -4.11 -8.29 -1.72
CA SER A 144 -3.97 -9.71 -2.05
C SER A 144 -5.23 -10.49 -1.70
N GLU A 145 -5.83 -10.23 -0.53
CA GLU A 145 -7.08 -10.88 -0.14
C GLU A 145 -8.25 -10.42 -1.01
N VAL A 146 -8.39 -9.12 -1.27
CA VAL A 146 -9.44 -8.59 -2.16
C VAL A 146 -9.33 -9.19 -3.55
N THR A 147 -8.11 -9.25 -4.12
CA THR A 147 -7.85 -9.88 -5.42
C THR A 147 -8.25 -11.36 -5.42
N ALA A 148 -7.89 -12.11 -4.37
CA ALA A 148 -8.29 -13.51 -4.24
C ALA A 148 -9.82 -13.67 -4.13
N LEU A 149 -10.50 -12.80 -3.39
CA LEU A 149 -11.96 -12.81 -3.27
C LEU A 149 -12.66 -12.49 -4.59
N LEU A 150 -12.13 -11.55 -5.38
CA LEU A 150 -12.65 -11.22 -6.71
C LEU A 150 -12.51 -12.41 -7.67
N ILE A 151 -11.33 -13.05 -7.69
CA ILE A 151 -11.08 -14.25 -8.52
C ILE A 151 -12.06 -15.37 -8.15
N GLN A 152 -12.19 -15.67 -6.86
CA GLN A 152 -13.10 -16.72 -6.38
C GLN A 152 -14.58 -16.41 -6.65
N SER A 153 -14.94 -15.14 -6.82
CA SER A 153 -16.30 -14.69 -7.13
C SER A 153 -16.57 -14.60 -8.62
N GLY A 154 -15.55 -14.75 -9.48
CA GLY A 154 -15.66 -14.53 -10.92
C GLY A 154 -15.73 -13.06 -11.32
N PHE A 155 -15.37 -12.14 -10.42
CA PHE A 155 -15.56 -10.71 -10.61
C PHE A 155 -14.45 -10.05 -11.43
N THR A 156 -14.45 -10.31 -12.73
CA THR A 156 -13.36 -9.97 -13.64
C THR A 156 -13.24 -8.48 -13.95
N VAL A 157 -14.36 -7.77 -14.07
CA VAL A 157 -14.35 -6.33 -14.40
C VAL A 157 -13.85 -5.52 -13.21
N ALA A 158 -14.40 -5.76 -12.02
CA ALA A 158 -13.90 -5.18 -10.77
C ALA A 158 -12.40 -5.47 -10.55
N ARG A 159 -11.93 -6.70 -10.78
CA ARG A 159 -10.51 -7.02 -10.67
C ARG A 159 -9.63 -6.18 -11.60
N GLY A 160 -10.03 -6.03 -12.86
CA GLY A 160 -9.29 -5.21 -13.82
C GLY A 160 -9.17 -3.74 -13.39
N HIS A 161 -10.24 -3.18 -12.81
CA HIS A 161 -10.19 -1.82 -12.24
C HIS A 161 -9.25 -1.73 -11.03
N LEU A 162 -9.27 -2.70 -10.12
CA LEU A 162 -8.35 -2.72 -8.99
C LEU A 162 -6.88 -2.79 -9.44
N GLU A 163 -6.57 -3.67 -10.39
CA GLU A 163 -5.21 -3.81 -10.94
C GLU A 163 -4.71 -2.51 -11.59
N ARG A 164 -5.57 -1.83 -12.37
CA ARG A 164 -5.23 -0.52 -12.97
C ARG A 164 -5.10 0.58 -11.93
N ALA A 165 -5.94 0.59 -10.90
CA ALA A 165 -5.86 1.55 -9.80
C ALA A 165 -4.53 1.43 -9.07
N VAL A 166 -4.18 0.22 -8.64
CA VAL A 166 -2.91 -0.08 -7.96
C VAL A 166 -1.72 0.27 -8.86
N SER A 167 -1.76 -0.14 -10.12
CA SER A 167 -0.69 0.13 -11.08
C SER A 167 -0.48 1.64 -11.33
N SER A 168 -1.56 2.42 -11.43
CA SER A 168 -1.48 3.87 -11.60
C SER A 168 -0.97 4.57 -10.34
N PHE A 169 -1.44 4.12 -9.17
CA PHE A 169 -0.96 4.59 -7.88
C PHE A 169 0.55 4.31 -7.72
N GLN A 170 1.02 3.14 -8.17
CA GLN A 170 2.45 2.76 -8.24
C GLN A 170 3.31 3.68 -9.11
N ARG A 171 2.73 4.30 -10.13
CA ARG A 171 3.44 5.25 -11.01
C ARG A 171 3.35 6.71 -10.55
N GLY A 172 2.69 6.99 -9.44
CA GLY A 172 2.44 8.38 -9.03
C GLY A 172 1.31 9.06 -9.81
N GLU A 173 0.52 8.30 -10.57
CA GLU A 173 -0.57 8.82 -11.40
C GLU A 173 -1.86 8.92 -10.56
N TRP A 174 -1.88 9.83 -9.59
CA TRP A 174 -2.93 9.93 -8.56
C TRP A 174 -4.33 10.08 -9.14
N SER A 175 -4.48 10.91 -10.16
CA SER A 175 -5.78 11.12 -10.81
C SER A 175 -6.27 9.85 -11.51
N SER A 176 -5.39 9.15 -12.25
CA SER A 176 -5.72 7.89 -12.90
C SER A 176 -6.08 6.80 -11.88
N ALA A 177 -5.32 6.72 -10.78
CA ALA A 177 -5.61 5.80 -9.69
C ALA A 177 -7.00 6.04 -9.10
N ASN A 178 -7.34 7.30 -8.82
CA ASN A 178 -8.63 7.68 -8.26
C ASN A 178 -9.80 7.33 -9.19
N GLY A 179 -9.63 7.48 -10.50
CA GLY A 179 -10.66 7.13 -11.49
C GLY A 179 -10.92 5.64 -11.54
N GLU A 180 -9.85 4.85 -11.51
CA GLU A 180 -9.95 3.39 -11.47
C GLU A 180 -10.52 2.90 -10.13
N LEU A 181 -10.21 3.54 -8.99
CA LEU A 181 -10.80 3.19 -7.69
C LEU A 181 -12.32 3.41 -7.64
N ARG A 182 -12.79 4.50 -8.25
CA ARG A 182 -14.22 4.73 -8.41
C ARG A 182 -14.86 3.60 -9.21
N ASN A 183 -14.29 3.28 -10.37
CA ASN A 183 -14.82 2.23 -11.23
C ASN A 183 -14.77 0.86 -10.54
N PHE A 184 -13.72 0.57 -9.76
CA PHE A 184 -13.60 -0.63 -8.95
C PHE A 184 -14.74 -0.72 -7.93
N TYR A 185 -14.94 0.34 -7.15
CA TYR A 185 -15.98 0.41 -6.12
C TYR A 185 -17.39 0.16 -6.69
N GLU A 186 -17.68 0.78 -7.82
CA GLU A 186 -18.93 0.60 -8.54
C GLU A 186 -19.09 -0.81 -9.13
N SER A 187 -18.04 -1.32 -9.77
CA SER A 187 -18.08 -2.59 -10.49
C SER A 187 -18.34 -3.76 -9.55
N TYR A 188 -17.63 -3.87 -8.42
CA TYR A 188 -17.83 -5.04 -7.55
C TYR A 188 -19.24 -5.03 -6.92
N LEU A 189 -19.81 -3.87 -6.59
CA LEU A 189 -21.18 -3.80 -6.07
C LEU A 189 -22.20 -4.19 -7.15
N ASN A 190 -21.99 -3.73 -8.39
CA ASN A 190 -22.85 -4.10 -9.51
C ASN A 190 -22.79 -5.61 -9.80
N GLU A 191 -21.60 -6.19 -9.80
CA GLU A 191 -21.39 -7.62 -10.04
C GLU A 191 -21.99 -8.47 -8.91
N VAL A 192 -21.84 -8.06 -7.65
CA VAL A 192 -22.55 -8.69 -6.52
C VAL A 192 -24.07 -8.64 -6.72
N ALA A 193 -24.63 -7.48 -7.11
CA ALA A 193 -26.07 -7.36 -7.33
C ALA A 193 -26.56 -8.31 -8.42
N VAL A 194 -25.87 -8.37 -9.56
CA VAL A 194 -26.22 -9.26 -10.68
C VAL A 194 -26.10 -10.72 -10.26
N HIS A 195 -25.03 -11.12 -9.59
CA HIS A 195 -24.87 -12.50 -9.09
C HIS A 195 -25.93 -12.89 -8.05
N LEU A 196 -26.47 -11.92 -7.30
CA LEU A 196 -27.56 -12.14 -6.35
C LEU A 196 -28.96 -12.04 -7.00
N GLY A 197 -29.05 -11.90 -8.32
CA GLY A 197 -30.31 -11.95 -9.08
C GLY A 197 -30.87 -10.60 -9.54
N CYS A 198 -30.11 -9.51 -9.43
CA CYS A 198 -30.49 -8.23 -10.04
C CYS A 198 -30.38 -8.30 -11.57
N ASP A 199 -31.27 -7.61 -12.28
CA ASP A 199 -31.15 -7.48 -13.73
C ASP A 199 -29.88 -6.68 -14.11
N SER A 200 -29.07 -7.31 -14.96
CA SER A 200 -27.84 -6.74 -15.53
C SER A 200 -28.02 -5.39 -16.22
N GLN A 201 -29.20 -5.10 -16.77
CA GLN A 201 -29.50 -3.87 -17.51
C GLN A 201 -29.82 -2.68 -16.60
N GLN A 202 -30.02 -2.91 -15.30
CA GLN A 202 -30.29 -1.82 -14.37
C GLN A 202 -29.06 -0.92 -14.19
N ASP A 203 -29.32 0.36 -13.95
CA ASP A 203 -28.26 1.29 -13.58
C ASP A 203 -27.65 0.95 -12.21
N SER A 204 -26.49 1.54 -11.92
CA SER A 204 -25.73 1.23 -10.71
C SER A 204 -26.42 1.69 -9.43
N LYS A 205 -27.30 2.70 -9.49
CA LYS A 205 -28.09 3.10 -8.32
C LYS A 205 -29.15 2.04 -8.02
N ALA A 206 -29.88 1.59 -9.01
CA ALA A 206 -30.92 0.58 -8.87
C ALA A 206 -30.33 -0.77 -8.41
N LYS A 207 -29.14 -1.15 -8.89
CA LYS A 207 -28.39 -2.31 -8.37
C LYS A 207 -28.04 -2.16 -6.89
N ARG A 208 -27.62 -0.98 -6.42
CA ARG A 208 -27.38 -0.73 -4.98
C ARG A 208 -28.67 -0.80 -4.17
N ASP A 209 -29.77 -0.24 -4.68
CA ASP A 209 -31.08 -0.32 -4.03
C ASP A 209 -31.58 -1.77 -3.93
N PHE A 210 -31.34 -2.59 -4.97
CA PHE A 210 -31.60 -4.03 -4.92
C PHE A 210 -30.83 -4.70 -3.78
N LEU A 211 -29.52 -4.42 -3.62
CA LEU A 211 -28.72 -5.00 -2.55
C LEU A 211 -29.23 -4.66 -1.15
N GLY A 212 -29.81 -3.47 -0.96
CA GLY A 212 -30.44 -3.06 0.30
C GLY A 212 -31.82 -3.68 0.54
N ARG A 213 -32.57 -3.99 -0.53
CA ARG A 213 -33.93 -4.57 -0.45
C ARG A 213 -33.99 -6.09 -0.51
N LEU A 214 -32.88 -6.76 -0.85
CA LEU A 214 -32.77 -8.22 -0.84
C LEU A 214 -33.26 -8.80 0.49
N GLN A 215 -33.75 -10.04 0.47
CA GLN A 215 -34.10 -10.78 1.69
C GLN A 215 -33.33 -12.10 1.79
N PRO A 216 -32.40 -12.26 2.77
CA PRO A 216 -31.92 -11.21 3.69
C PRO A 216 -31.15 -10.09 2.94
N PRO A 217 -31.07 -8.86 3.49
CA PRO A 217 -30.37 -7.75 2.84
C PRO A 217 -28.88 -8.00 2.73
N PHE A 218 -28.26 -7.51 1.64
CA PHE A 218 -26.81 -7.56 1.49
C PHE A 218 -26.16 -6.31 2.07
N LEU A 219 -26.71 -5.12 1.79
CA LEU A 219 -26.33 -3.87 2.43
C LEU A 219 -27.23 -3.61 3.64
N LEU A 220 -26.64 -3.43 4.80
CA LEU A 220 -27.33 -3.48 6.09
C LEU A 220 -27.71 -2.07 6.58
N THR A 221 -29.01 -1.86 6.79
CA THR A 221 -29.54 -0.59 7.33
C THR A 221 -29.03 -0.31 8.75
N GLU A 222 -28.90 -1.34 9.57
CA GLU A 222 -28.38 -1.27 10.94
C GLU A 222 -26.92 -0.81 11.02
N TYR A 223 -26.14 -1.01 9.96
CA TYR A 223 -24.75 -0.53 9.86
C TYR A 223 -24.63 0.77 9.05
N ASN A 224 -25.76 1.41 8.74
CA ASN A 224 -25.84 2.60 7.90
C ASN A 224 -25.22 2.40 6.50
N GLU A 225 -25.19 1.17 5.98
CA GLU A 225 -24.62 0.89 4.66
C GLU A 225 -25.55 1.34 3.53
N TRP A 226 -26.85 1.14 3.73
CA TRP A 226 -27.92 1.55 2.82
C TRP A 226 -29.20 1.89 3.61
N ASN A 227 -30.06 2.73 3.05
CA ASN A 227 -31.37 3.05 3.59
C ASN A 227 -32.34 3.39 2.46
N GLU A 228 -33.61 3.02 2.59
CA GLU A 228 -34.63 3.38 1.61
C GLU A 228 -34.92 4.89 1.57
N SER A 229 -34.77 5.57 2.72
CA SER A 229 -34.87 7.02 2.80
C SER A 229 -33.56 7.68 2.36
N ASN A 230 -33.63 8.39 1.23
CA ASN A 230 -32.53 9.22 0.73
C ASN A 230 -32.25 10.46 1.59
N GLN A 231 -33.02 10.71 2.66
CA GLN A 231 -32.82 11.85 3.55
C GLN A 231 -31.67 11.63 4.55
N LYS A 232 -31.25 10.38 4.78
CA LYS A 232 -30.12 10.06 5.65
C LYS A 232 -28.87 9.77 4.79
N PRO A 233 -27.71 10.37 5.10
CA PRO A 233 -26.45 9.98 4.47
C PRO A 233 -26.13 8.51 4.76
N GLN A 234 -25.94 7.73 3.70
CA GLN A 234 -25.66 6.29 3.77
C GLN A 234 -24.20 6.06 3.43
N PHE A 235 -23.54 5.11 4.09
CA PHE A 235 -22.12 4.86 3.90
C PHE A 235 -21.79 4.48 2.45
N ALA A 236 -22.53 3.56 1.81
CA ALA A 236 -22.19 3.14 0.46
C ALA A 236 -22.34 4.28 -0.56
N GLN A 237 -23.41 5.06 -0.48
CA GLN A 237 -23.62 6.22 -1.33
C GLN A 237 -22.65 7.37 -0.99
N GLY A 238 -22.32 7.56 0.28
CA GLY A 238 -21.38 8.57 0.76
C GLY A 238 -19.96 8.27 0.28
N LEU A 239 -19.54 7.00 0.35
CA LEU A 239 -18.24 6.58 -0.17
C LEU A 239 -18.18 6.71 -1.71
N MET A 240 -19.24 6.32 -2.42
CA MET A 240 -19.35 6.59 -3.87
C MET A 240 -19.21 8.08 -4.18
N SER A 241 -19.88 8.92 -3.40
CA SER A 241 -19.82 10.38 -3.54
C SER A 241 -18.42 10.91 -3.20
N ARG A 242 -17.71 10.30 -2.23
CA ARG A 242 -16.32 10.64 -1.89
C ARG A 242 -15.32 10.30 -3.00
N MET A 243 -15.65 9.31 -3.84
CA MET A 243 -14.84 8.94 -5.01
C MET A 243 -15.10 9.84 -6.23
N HIS A 244 -16.18 10.64 -6.24
CA HIS A 244 -16.61 11.41 -7.40
C HIS A 244 -15.78 12.68 -7.67
N PRO A 245 -15.42 13.51 -6.67
CA PRO A 245 -14.57 14.68 -6.89
C PRO A 245 -13.19 14.31 -7.44
N HIS A 246 -12.74 15.05 -8.46
CA HIS A 246 -11.38 15.01 -9.00
C HIS A 246 -10.88 13.65 -9.51
N GLY A 247 -11.78 12.67 -9.70
CA GLY A 247 -11.41 11.29 -10.02
C GLY A 247 -10.74 11.07 -11.38
N GLY A 248 -10.65 12.06 -12.26
CA GLY A 248 -9.95 11.91 -13.54
C GLY A 248 -9.40 13.21 -14.11
N HIS A 249 -9.36 14.28 -13.30
CA HIS A 249 -8.85 15.58 -13.72
C HIS A 249 -7.39 15.76 -13.29
N PRO A 250 -6.44 15.82 -14.24
CA PRO A 250 -5.02 16.08 -13.95
C PRO A 250 -4.85 17.37 -13.14
N GLY A 251 -4.07 17.32 -12.06
CA GLY A 251 -3.71 18.48 -11.25
C GLY A 251 -4.57 18.77 -10.02
N LEU A 252 -5.63 17.98 -9.76
CA LEU A 252 -6.51 18.16 -8.57
C LEU A 252 -6.47 16.99 -7.58
N SER A 253 -5.75 15.91 -7.91
CA SER A 253 -5.56 14.75 -7.03
C SER A 253 -4.16 14.80 -6.42
N GLU A 254 -4.12 14.87 -5.10
CA GLU A 254 -2.89 14.82 -4.31
C GLU A 254 -2.67 13.40 -3.78
N GLU A 255 -1.41 13.10 -3.47
CA GLU A 255 -0.99 11.77 -3.02
C GLU A 255 -1.71 11.31 -1.75
N GLU A 256 -1.92 12.21 -0.80
CA GLU A 256 -2.60 11.90 0.46
C GLU A 256 -4.05 11.49 0.23
N ASP A 257 -4.77 12.21 -0.65
CA ASP A 257 -6.14 11.86 -1.02
C ASP A 257 -6.21 10.51 -1.73
N ALA A 258 -5.29 10.24 -2.65
CA ALA A 258 -5.21 8.95 -3.35
C ALA A 258 -4.91 7.80 -2.38
N THR A 259 -4.02 8.03 -1.40
CA THR A 259 -3.66 7.07 -0.37
C THR A 259 -4.86 6.75 0.53
N PHE A 260 -5.57 7.77 0.98
CA PHE A 260 -6.80 7.58 1.74
C PHE A 260 -7.84 6.78 0.96
N ARG A 261 -8.09 7.14 -0.31
CA ARG A 261 -9.09 6.48 -1.16
C ARG A 261 -8.75 5.01 -1.39
N ILE A 262 -7.50 4.68 -1.66
CA ILE A 262 -7.13 3.28 -1.91
C ILE A 262 -7.29 2.44 -0.64
N GLN A 263 -6.89 2.96 0.52
CA GLN A 263 -7.01 2.28 1.80
C GLN A 263 -8.48 2.03 2.19
N ILE A 264 -9.31 3.07 2.18
CA ILE A 264 -10.73 2.94 2.56
C ILE A 264 -11.47 2.02 1.60
N THR A 265 -11.12 2.04 0.30
CA THR A 265 -11.74 1.17 -0.71
C THR A 265 -11.36 -0.28 -0.49
N LEU A 266 -10.08 -0.60 -0.25
CA LEU A 266 -9.64 -1.97 0.00
C LEU A 266 -10.30 -2.56 1.25
N VAL A 267 -10.33 -1.82 2.35
CA VAL A 267 -10.97 -2.26 3.60
C VAL A 267 -12.47 -2.49 3.39
N THR A 268 -13.14 -1.59 2.67
CA THR A 268 -14.58 -1.72 2.37
C THR A 268 -14.87 -2.89 1.44
N ALA A 269 -14.11 -3.04 0.37
CA ALA A 269 -14.26 -4.14 -0.58
C ALA A 269 -14.06 -5.49 0.11
N ARG A 270 -13.05 -5.59 0.98
CA ARG A 270 -12.80 -6.79 1.79
C ARG A 270 -14.02 -7.19 2.62
N LEU A 271 -14.64 -6.24 3.32
CA LEU A 271 -15.83 -6.48 4.13
C LEU A 271 -16.98 -7.03 3.27
N PHE A 272 -17.30 -6.36 2.16
CA PHE A 272 -18.44 -6.73 1.31
C PHE A 272 -18.19 -8.02 0.52
N LEU A 273 -16.99 -8.24 -0.02
CA LEU A 273 -16.67 -9.46 -0.74
C LEU A 273 -16.63 -10.68 0.17
N ARG A 274 -16.17 -10.55 1.42
CA ARG A 274 -16.29 -11.62 2.42
C ARG A 274 -17.74 -11.97 2.72
N ARG A 275 -18.58 -10.96 2.94
CA ARG A 275 -20.02 -11.15 3.15
C ARG A 275 -20.67 -11.86 1.96
N TYR A 276 -20.32 -11.46 0.74
CA TYR A 276 -20.79 -12.12 -0.48
C TYR A 276 -20.39 -13.59 -0.53
N ARG A 277 -19.11 -13.90 -0.31
CA ARG A 277 -18.61 -15.28 -0.32
C ARG A 277 -19.28 -16.15 0.74
N GLN A 278 -19.52 -15.60 1.93
CA GLN A 278 -20.23 -16.29 2.99
C GLN A 278 -21.67 -16.62 2.56
N ARG A 279 -22.39 -15.64 2.00
CA ARG A 279 -23.76 -15.83 1.50
C ARG A 279 -23.84 -16.88 0.39
N ILE A 280 -22.92 -16.86 -0.57
CA ILE A 280 -22.91 -17.86 -1.64
C ILE A 280 -22.67 -19.26 -1.09
N LYS A 281 -21.74 -19.43 -0.13
CA LYS A 281 -21.52 -20.73 0.52
C LYS A 281 -22.79 -21.27 1.17
N GLU A 282 -23.55 -20.43 1.86
CA GLU A 282 -24.81 -20.79 2.51
C GLU A 282 -25.92 -21.18 1.52
N VAL A 283 -25.93 -20.59 0.33
CA VAL A 283 -26.89 -20.93 -0.73
C VAL A 283 -26.53 -22.22 -1.46
N THR A 284 -25.24 -22.53 -1.56
CA THR A 284 -24.73 -23.74 -2.26
C THR A 284 -24.60 -24.97 -1.36
N ALA A 285 -24.71 -24.81 -0.05
CA ALA A 285 -24.66 -25.88 0.95
C ALA A 285 -26.06 -26.49 1.17
#